data_AF-A0A3M0BIE5-F1
#
_entry.id   AF-A0A3M0BIE5-F1
#
_cell.length_a   1.000
_cell.length_b   1.000
_cell.length_c   1.000
_cell.angle_alpha   90.00
_cell.angle_beta   90.00
_cell.angle_gamma   90.00
#
_symmetry.space_group_name_H-M   'P 1'
#
loop_
_entity.id
_entity.type
_entity.pdbx_description
1 polymer ?
#
loop_
_entity_poly.entity_id
_entity_poly.type
_entity_poly.pdbx_seq_one_letter_code
_entity_poly.pdbx_strand_id
1 'polypeptide(L)'
;MEFISYSLDKELLIKIILSILLGLIIGLEREHKAKEEKEVFVGIRTFPLITVLGCLSALIYENYFEGIFYFTFGALILFTIIKFYLDFSRDRGVTTEVTAIISFLIGVLTYYNYIYIAVFLTIIITFLLALKTRLETFAKGLSQEDIFSILKFILITIVVYPLLPDKDFGPFNAFNLKDIWKVVIIVSTLDFIGYVLLKWKGGKVIWITGVIGGLVSSTAVSYELAKKSKEIPSITESTTVGIALAWAIMNIRVLVLSSLFSYELTKSLAIPLLITTLIYLVIIFVKYKDEFIYKKETQKEINIENPYDIWSAIQFGIIYAVVLFVIKALKFYIGSTGIYIGSFISGVIDVDAITLSLSQMVKDNPSFLEIAIKGILIAVISNSFFKYGYIFAFGNKTLSKNMLIFLTVITIICGFFIIFV
;
A
#
# COMPACT_ATOMS: atom_id res chain seq x y z
N MET A 1 -46.62 10.48 33.04
CA MET A 1 -46.91 10.20 31.62
C MET A 1 -46.31 11.27 30.71
N GLU A 2 -46.55 12.57 30.95
CA GLU A 2 -46.00 13.66 30.11
C GLU A 2 -44.46 13.71 30.02
N PHE A 3 -43.74 13.36 31.09
CA PHE A 3 -42.27 13.36 31.07
C PHE A 3 -41.68 12.24 30.18
N ILE A 4 -42.40 11.12 30.06
CA ILE A 4 -41.98 9.96 29.26
C ILE A 4 -42.34 10.17 27.78
N SER A 5 -43.49 10.79 27.48
CA SER A 5 -43.83 11.20 26.12
C SER A 5 -42.88 12.29 25.60
N TYR A 6 -42.53 13.27 26.43
CA TYR A 6 -41.58 14.32 26.05
C TYR A 6 -40.16 13.79 25.76
N SER A 7 -39.68 12.79 26.51
CA SER A 7 -38.40 12.14 26.20
C SER A 7 -38.44 11.33 24.91
N LEU A 8 -39.56 10.66 24.63
CA LEU A 8 -39.76 9.86 23.41
C LEU A 8 -39.75 10.75 22.16
N ASP A 9 -40.41 11.90 22.23
CA ASP A 9 -40.46 12.88 21.14
C ASP A 9 -39.08 13.48 20.84
N LYS A 10 -38.28 13.74 21.88
CA LYS A 10 -36.92 14.27 21.73
C LYS A 10 -35.97 13.27 21.06
N GLU A 11 -36.03 12.00 21.47
CA GLU A 11 -35.23 10.93 20.85
C GLU A 11 -35.61 10.71 19.39
N LEU A 12 -36.90 10.71 19.07
CA LEU A 12 -37.38 10.57 17.70
C LEU A 12 -36.93 11.75 16.82
N LEU A 13 -37.01 12.98 17.33
CA LEU A 13 -36.58 14.17 16.64
C LEU A 13 -35.07 14.13 16.34
N ILE A 14 -34.26 13.64 17.28
CA ILE A 14 -32.83 13.40 17.08
C ILE A 14 -32.59 12.36 15.97
N LYS A 15 -33.33 11.24 15.97
CA LYS A 15 -33.21 10.20 14.92
C LYS A 15 -33.55 10.75 13.52
N ILE A 16 -34.60 11.56 13.41
CA ILE A 16 -34.98 12.21 12.15
C ILE A 16 -33.89 13.19 11.70
N ILE A 17 -33.41 14.07 12.59
CA ILE A 17 -32.31 15.00 12.27
C ILE A 17 -31.07 14.24 11.83
N LEU A 18 -30.68 13.17 12.54
CA LEU A 18 -29.54 12.34 12.15
C LEU A 18 -29.74 11.71 10.78
N SER A 19 -30.92 11.16 10.49
CA SER A 19 -31.21 10.60 9.16
C SER A 19 -31.08 11.64 8.05
N ILE A 20 -31.52 12.89 8.29
CA ILE A 20 -31.36 14.01 7.35
C ILE A 20 -29.87 14.30 7.14
N LEU A 21 -29.11 14.43 8.22
CA LEU A 21 -27.66 14.72 8.14
C LEU A 21 -26.90 13.64 7.37
N LEU A 22 -27.21 12.36 7.61
CA LEU A 22 -26.59 11.25 6.86
C LEU A 22 -26.95 11.29 5.37
N GLY A 23 -28.22 11.55 5.05
CA GLY A 23 -28.64 11.72 3.66
C GLY A 23 -28.06 12.96 2.98
N LEU A 24 -27.77 14.02 3.74
CA LEU A 24 -27.13 15.24 3.22
C LEU A 24 -25.69 14.97 2.79
N ILE A 25 -24.94 14.17 3.56
CA ILE A 25 -23.56 13.78 3.23
C ILE A 25 -23.53 13.08 1.87
N ILE A 26 -24.42 12.11 1.65
CA ILE A 26 -24.54 11.40 0.36
C ILE A 26 -25.01 12.35 -0.74
N GLY A 27 -26.04 13.16 -0.45
CA GLY A 27 -26.64 14.08 -1.43
C GLY A 27 -25.70 15.19 -1.91
N LEU A 28 -24.77 15.65 -1.05
CA LEU A 28 -23.75 16.62 -1.40
C LEU A 28 -22.78 16.08 -2.46
N GLU A 29 -22.29 14.86 -2.29
CA GLU A 29 -21.38 14.24 -3.26
C GLU A 29 -22.09 13.99 -4.60
N ARG A 30 -23.36 13.55 -4.54
CA ARG A 30 -24.17 13.30 -5.73
C ARG A 30 -24.50 14.58 -6.51
N GLU A 31 -24.80 15.68 -5.81
CA GLU A 31 -25.01 16.98 -6.47
C GLU A 31 -23.73 17.54 -7.10
N HIS A 32 -22.58 17.35 -6.43
CA HIS A 32 -21.29 17.80 -6.98
C HIS A 32 -20.98 17.12 -8.32
N LYS A 33 -21.16 15.78 -8.40
CA LYS A 33 -21.02 15.04 -9.65
C LYS A 33 -22.02 15.44 -10.71
N ALA A 34 -23.28 15.66 -10.33
CA ALA A 34 -24.31 16.08 -11.28
C ALA A 34 -23.95 17.40 -12.00
N LYS A 35 -23.25 18.33 -11.30
CA LYS A 35 -22.74 19.57 -11.91
C LYS A 35 -21.62 19.35 -12.92
N GLU A 36 -20.72 18.39 -12.67
CA GLU A 36 -19.62 18.06 -13.57
C GLU A 36 -20.10 17.34 -14.84
N GLU A 37 -21.04 16.41 -14.69
CA GLU A 37 -21.51 15.54 -15.77
C GLU A 37 -22.77 16.09 -16.49
N LYS A 38 -23.19 17.34 -16.20
CA LYS A 38 -24.46 17.96 -16.65
C LYS A 38 -25.68 17.06 -16.42
N GLU A 39 -25.67 16.31 -15.31
CA GLU A 39 -26.77 15.44 -14.92
C GLU A 39 -27.86 16.26 -14.23
N VAL A 40 -29.12 15.88 -14.47
CA VAL A 40 -30.25 16.72 -14.08
C VAL A 40 -30.82 16.35 -12.69
N PHE A 41 -30.63 15.16 -12.13
CA PHE A 41 -31.61 14.72 -11.13
C PHE A 41 -31.20 13.56 -10.21
N VAL A 42 -30.37 13.77 -9.17
CA VAL A 42 -30.48 13.23 -7.79
C VAL A 42 -29.43 13.98 -6.93
N GLY A 43 -29.83 14.78 -5.93
CA GLY A 43 -28.90 15.70 -5.24
C GLY A 43 -29.15 15.89 -3.75
N ILE A 44 -28.69 17.03 -3.21
CA ILE A 44 -28.71 17.37 -1.77
C ILE A 44 -30.09 17.32 -1.12
N ARG A 45 -31.18 17.33 -1.90
CA ARG A 45 -32.55 17.23 -1.38
C ARG A 45 -33.09 15.81 -1.43
N THR A 46 -32.68 15.01 -2.40
CA THR A 46 -33.28 13.68 -2.64
C THR A 46 -32.80 12.65 -1.63
N PHE A 47 -31.50 12.59 -1.35
CA PHE A 47 -30.95 11.61 -0.41
C PHE A 47 -31.38 11.82 1.05
N PRO A 48 -31.46 13.06 1.58
CA PRO A 48 -32.08 13.29 2.89
C PRO A 48 -33.55 12.88 2.95
N LEU A 49 -34.31 13.11 1.87
CA LEU A 49 -35.71 12.69 1.84
C LEU A 49 -35.83 11.16 1.82
N ILE A 50 -34.93 10.46 1.14
CA ILE A 50 -34.89 9.00 1.12
C ILE A 50 -34.50 8.41 2.49
N THR A 51 -33.50 8.98 3.17
CA THR A 51 -33.13 8.53 4.53
C THR A 51 -34.24 8.83 5.54
N VAL A 52 -34.90 9.99 5.44
CA VAL A 52 -36.08 10.29 6.27
C VAL A 52 -37.22 9.32 5.97
N LEU A 53 -37.47 9.01 4.70
CA LEU A 53 -38.50 8.04 4.30
C LEU A 53 -38.23 6.66 4.93
N GLY A 54 -36.97 6.22 4.94
CA GLY A 54 -36.57 4.98 5.63
C GLY A 54 -36.80 5.03 7.14
N CYS A 55 -36.40 6.14 7.78
CA CYS A 55 -36.59 6.36 9.22
C CYS A 55 -38.08 6.36 9.61
N LEU A 56 -38.91 7.09 8.87
CA LEU A 56 -40.37 7.14 9.09
C LEU A 56 -41.03 5.80 8.78
N SER A 57 -40.57 5.09 7.76
CA SER A 57 -41.09 3.77 7.44
C SER A 57 -40.84 2.77 8.57
N ALA A 58 -39.68 2.84 9.23
CA ALA A 58 -39.36 1.99 10.38
C ALA A 58 -40.19 2.36 11.61
N LEU A 59 -40.39 3.67 11.85
CA LEU A 59 -41.29 4.18 12.90
C LEU A 59 -42.72 3.66 12.72
N ILE A 60 -43.29 3.76 11.52
CA ILE A 60 -44.66 3.35 11.25
C ILE A 60 -44.81 1.83 11.30
N TYR A 61 -43.78 1.09 10.85
CA TYR A 61 -43.74 -0.37 10.91
C TYR A 61 -43.90 -0.88 12.35
N GLU A 62 -43.16 -0.31 13.30
CA GLU A 62 -43.17 -0.77 14.69
C GLU A 62 -44.45 -0.40 15.44
N ASN A 63 -45.05 0.75 15.14
CA ASN A 63 -46.11 1.33 15.97
C ASN A 63 -47.53 1.24 15.37
N TYR A 64 -47.66 1.05 14.06
CA TYR A 64 -48.97 1.21 13.39
C TYR A 64 -49.28 0.14 12.34
N PHE A 65 -48.39 -0.11 11.38
CA PHE A 65 -48.69 -0.96 10.23
C PHE A 65 -47.45 -1.67 9.67
N GLU A 66 -47.37 -2.99 9.89
CA GLU A 66 -46.26 -3.83 9.42
C GLU A 66 -46.07 -3.81 7.89
N GLY A 67 -47.16 -3.63 7.13
CA GLY A 67 -47.11 -3.58 5.67
C GLY A 67 -46.44 -2.32 5.09
N ILE A 68 -46.27 -1.25 5.89
CA ILE A 68 -45.77 0.04 5.40
C ILE A 68 -44.35 -0.09 4.85
N PHE A 69 -43.52 -0.91 5.48
CA PHE A 69 -42.13 -1.09 5.12
C PHE A 69 -42.00 -1.74 3.74
N TYR A 70 -42.75 -2.81 3.50
CA TYR A 70 -42.75 -3.47 2.19
C TYR A 70 -43.29 -2.54 1.10
N PHE A 71 -44.30 -1.72 1.42
CA PHE A 71 -44.86 -0.76 0.48
C PHE A 71 -43.88 0.36 0.13
N THR A 72 -43.29 1.04 1.12
CA THR A 72 -42.34 2.15 0.89
C THR A 72 -41.05 1.66 0.24
N PHE A 73 -40.52 0.51 0.66
CA PHE A 73 -39.34 -0.09 0.06
C PHE A 73 -39.60 -0.58 -1.37
N GLY A 74 -40.74 -1.23 -1.59
CA GLY A 74 -41.18 -1.66 -2.93
C GLY A 74 -41.41 -0.47 -3.86
N ALA A 75 -42.02 0.61 -3.38
CA ALA A 75 -42.20 1.85 -4.12
C ALA A 75 -40.86 2.51 -4.49
N LEU A 76 -39.88 2.49 -3.58
CA LEU A 76 -38.53 2.99 -3.87
C LEU A 76 -37.84 2.15 -4.94
N ILE A 77 -37.90 0.82 -4.86
CA ILE A 77 -37.35 -0.09 -5.87
C ILE A 77 -38.00 0.16 -7.22
N LEU A 78 -39.33 0.24 -7.26
CA LEU A 78 -40.08 0.50 -8.49
C LEU A 78 -39.71 1.86 -9.09
N PHE A 79 -39.64 2.92 -8.28
CA PHE A 79 -39.18 4.23 -8.71
C PHE A 79 -37.77 4.18 -9.31
N THR A 80 -36.88 3.43 -8.66
CA THR A 80 -35.49 3.24 -9.08
C THR A 80 -35.40 2.49 -10.42
N ILE A 81 -36.19 1.43 -10.61
CA ILE A 81 -36.26 0.67 -11.88
C ILE A 81 -36.82 1.53 -13.00
N ILE A 82 -37.92 2.26 -12.76
CA ILE A 82 -38.53 3.16 -13.74
C ILE A 82 -37.51 4.22 -14.16
N LYS A 83 -36.83 4.84 -13.18
CA LYS A 83 -35.77 5.80 -13.44
C LYS A 83 -34.68 5.21 -14.31
N PHE A 84 -34.11 4.07 -13.93
CA PHE A 84 -33.08 3.37 -14.70
C PHE A 84 -33.51 3.14 -16.15
N TYR A 85 -34.75 2.67 -16.38
CA TYR A 85 -35.26 2.40 -17.72
C TYR A 85 -35.45 3.66 -18.57
N LEU A 86 -35.99 4.74 -17.99
CA LEU A 86 -36.13 6.03 -18.67
C LEU A 86 -34.77 6.63 -19.04
N ASP A 87 -33.75 6.28 -18.25
CA ASP A 87 -32.44 6.88 -18.29
C ASP A 87 -31.37 6.06 -19.02
N PHE A 88 -31.75 4.86 -19.48
CA PHE A 88 -30.92 3.84 -20.14
C PHE A 88 -30.22 4.31 -21.42
N SER A 89 -30.80 5.29 -22.12
CA SER A 89 -30.24 5.84 -23.37
C SER A 89 -28.99 6.73 -23.19
N ARG A 90 -28.55 6.98 -21.95
CA ARG A 90 -27.42 7.89 -21.65
C ARG A 90 -26.19 7.22 -21.04
N ASP A 91 -26.06 5.89 -21.14
CA ASP A 91 -24.90 5.14 -20.62
C ASP A 91 -24.59 5.46 -19.15
N ARG A 92 -25.65 5.57 -18.34
CA ARG A 92 -25.58 5.97 -16.93
C ARG A 92 -25.26 4.80 -16.03
N GLY A 93 -24.40 5.04 -15.03
CA GLY A 93 -23.99 4.02 -14.07
C GLY A 93 -25.07 3.76 -13.01
N VAL A 94 -25.37 2.47 -12.78
CA VAL A 94 -26.34 1.90 -11.80
C VAL A 94 -26.07 2.29 -10.33
N THR A 95 -24.96 2.99 -10.07
CA THR A 95 -24.51 3.33 -8.72
C THR A 95 -25.46 4.27 -7.97
N THR A 96 -26.18 5.14 -8.68
CA THR A 96 -27.07 6.14 -8.05
C THR A 96 -28.34 5.47 -7.53
N GLU A 97 -28.87 4.54 -8.30
CA GLU A 97 -29.98 3.66 -7.98
C GLU A 97 -29.69 2.81 -6.73
N VAL A 98 -28.54 2.14 -6.72
CA VAL A 98 -28.10 1.35 -5.57
C VAL A 98 -27.90 2.23 -4.34
N THR A 99 -27.33 3.43 -4.50
CA THR A 99 -27.14 4.37 -3.38
C THR A 99 -28.46 4.84 -2.79
N ALA A 100 -29.50 5.03 -3.60
CA ALA A 100 -30.84 5.38 -3.12
C ALA A 100 -31.42 4.28 -2.23
N ILE A 101 -31.32 3.01 -2.66
CA ILE A 101 -31.76 1.86 -1.87
C ILE A 101 -31.00 1.78 -0.53
N ILE A 102 -29.67 1.94 -0.56
CA ILE A 102 -28.87 1.89 0.67
C ILE A 102 -29.19 3.08 1.59
N SER A 103 -29.44 4.26 1.04
CA SER A 103 -29.81 5.45 1.81
C SER A 103 -31.12 5.26 2.56
N PHE A 104 -32.10 4.57 1.97
CA PHE A 104 -33.32 4.20 2.68
C PHE A 104 -33.01 3.27 3.87
N LEU A 105 -32.17 2.26 3.67
CA LEU A 105 -31.75 1.35 4.74
C LEU A 105 -30.95 2.06 5.84
N ILE A 106 -30.13 3.06 5.51
CA ILE A 106 -29.45 3.92 6.51
C ILE A 106 -30.46 4.65 7.39
N GLY A 107 -31.55 5.15 6.79
CA GLY A 107 -32.69 5.74 7.52
C GLY A 107 -33.31 4.76 8.52
N VAL A 108 -33.55 3.53 8.07
CA VAL A 108 -34.10 2.44 8.89
C VAL A 108 -33.15 2.09 10.06
N LEU A 109 -31.84 1.96 9.79
CA LEU A 109 -30.83 1.69 10.81
C LEU A 109 -30.75 2.80 11.86
N THR A 110 -30.96 4.05 11.45
CA THR A 110 -30.98 5.22 12.35
C THR A 110 -32.15 5.13 13.33
N TYR A 111 -33.31 4.65 12.87
CA TYR A 111 -34.48 4.47 13.74
C TYR A 111 -34.25 3.37 14.80
N TYR A 112 -33.69 2.22 14.40
CA TYR A 112 -33.38 1.08 15.29
C TYR A 112 -32.13 1.27 16.17
N ASN A 113 -31.66 2.50 16.37
CA ASN A 113 -30.50 2.85 17.20
C ASN A 113 -29.14 2.27 16.73
N TYR A 114 -29.02 1.75 15.50
CA TYR A 114 -27.74 1.34 14.91
C TYR A 114 -26.95 2.52 14.34
N ILE A 115 -26.83 3.61 15.11
CA ILE A 115 -26.30 4.91 14.66
C ILE A 115 -24.86 4.77 14.16
N TYR A 116 -23.99 4.05 14.88
CA TYR A 116 -22.60 3.87 14.48
C TYR A 116 -22.46 3.16 13.12
N ILE A 117 -23.29 2.14 12.87
CA ILE A 117 -23.30 1.40 11.60
C ILE A 117 -23.83 2.31 10.49
N ALA A 118 -24.91 3.05 10.75
CA ALA A 118 -25.50 3.99 9.80
C ALA A 118 -24.50 5.08 9.38
N VAL A 119 -23.80 5.68 10.35
CA VAL A 119 -22.74 6.68 10.10
C VAL A 119 -21.58 6.07 9.33
N PHE A 120 -21.07 4.92 9.75
CA PHE A 120 -19.95 4.23 9.09
C PHE A 120 -20.26 3.88 7.63
N LEU A 121 -21.43 3.29 7.37
CA LEU A 121 -21.89 3.00 6.02
C LEU A 121 -22.04 4.27 5.18
N THR A 122 -22.66 5.32 5.74
CA THR A 122 -22.81 6.62 5.05
C THR A 122 -21.46 7.17 4.61
N ILE A 123 -20.46 7.19 5.50
CA ILE A 123 -19.12 7.70 5.22
C ILE A 123 -18.41 6.83 4.18
N ILE A 124 -18.42 5.50 4.32
CA ILE A 124 -17.77 4.59 3.38
C ILE A 124 -18.37 4.71 1.99
N ILE A 125 -19.70 4.72 1.89
CA ILE A 125 -20.39 4.82 0.60
C ILE A 125 -20.09 6.17 -0.04
N THR A 126 -20.20 7.27 0.70
CA THR A 126 -19.88 8.61 0.19
C THR A 126 -18.43 8.70 -0.26
N PHE A 127 -17.49 8.08 0.48
CA PHE A 127 -16.08 8.03 0.11
C PHE A 127 -15.85 7.21 -1.17
N LEU A 128 -16.48 6.04 -1.30
CA LEU A 128 -16.41 5.20 -2.50
C LEU A 128 -16.96 5.94 -3.73
N LEU A 129 -18.10 6.62 -3.55
CA LEU A 129 -18.76 7.44 -4.56
C LEU A 129 -17.87 8.60 -5.01
N ALA A 130 -17.25 9.32 -4.07
CA ALA A 130 -16.31 10.41 -4.35
C ALA A 130 -15.05 9.93 -5.10
N LEU A 131 -14.64 8.67 -4.90
CA LEU A 131 -13.50 8.08 -5.59
C LEU A 131 -13.82 7.47 -6.96
N LYS A 132 -15.10 7.39 -7.38
CA LYS A 132 -15.55 6.74 -8.62
C LYS A 132 -14.66 7.07 -9.83
N THR A 133 -14.49 8.35 -10.15
CA THR A 133 -13.74 8.78 -11.35
C THR A 133 -12.26 8.36 -11.28
N ARG A 134 -11.67 8.40 -10.07
CA ARG A 134 -10.28 7.95 -9.85
C ARG A 134 -10.15 6.45 -9.99
N LEU A 135 -11.10 5.68 -9.45
CA LEU A 135 -11.15 4.22 -9.57
C LEU A 135 -11.36 3.77 -11.02
N GLU A 136 -12.24 4.43 -11.77
CA GLU A 136 -12.44 4.14 -13.20
C GLU A 136 -11.21 4.46 -14.04
N THR A 137 -10.57 5.61 -13.79
CA THR A 137 -9.33 5.98 -14.50
C THR A 137 -8.20 5.00 -14.17
N PHE A 138 -8.07 4.61 -12.90
CA PHE A 138 -7.12 3.60 -12.47
C PHE A 138 -7.40 2.26 -13.15
N ALA A 139 -8.65 1.78 -13.13
CA ALA A 139 -9.05 0.53 -13.77
C ALA A 139 -8.79 0.53 -15.28
N LYS A 140 -9.06 1.66 -15.97
CA LYS A 140 -8.73 1.84 -17.40
C LYS A 140 -7.22 1.87 -17.68
N GLY A 141 -6.41 2.24 -16.69
CA GLY A 141 -4.95 2.24 -16.78
C GLY A 141 -4.29 0.88 -16.51
N LEU A 142 -5.05 -0.11 -16.06
CA LEU A 142 -4.58 -1.48 -15.86
C LEU A 142 -4.61 -2.24 -17.19
N SER A 143 -3.50 -2.88 -17.52
CA SER A 143 -3.45 -3.87 -18.61
C SER A 143 -4.16 -5.17 -18.20
N GLN A 144 -4.46 -6.05 -19.18
CA GLN A 144 -4.97 -7.39 -18.86
C GLN A 144 -3.99 -8.17 -17.98
N GLU A 145 -2.69 -8.02 -18.23
CA GLU A 145 -1.63 -8.64 -17.42
C GLU A 145 -1.71 -8.16 -15.97
N ASP A 146 -1.94 -6.87 -15.73
CA ASP A 146 -2.09 -6.30 -14.38
C ASP A 146 -3.28 -6.91 -13.63
N ILE A 147 -4.41 -7.13 -14.31
CA ILE A 147 -5.59 -7.78 -13.72
C ILE A 147 -5.27 -9.22 -13.34
N PHE A 148 -4.63 -9.98 -14.24
CA PHE A 148 -4.21 -11.34 -13.94
C PHE A 148 -3.25 -11.38 -12.75
N SER A 149 -2.27 -10.47 -12.70
CA SER A 149 -1.34 -10.29 -11.58
C SER A 149 -2.06 -10.05 -10.25
N ILE A 150 -3.05 -9.17 -10.22
CA ILE A 150 -3.86 -8.90 -9.00
C ILE A 150 -4.67 -10.14 -8.59
N LEU A 151 -5.35 -10.80 -9.53
CA LEU A 151 -6.13 -12.01 -9.23
C LEU A 151 -5.24 -13.14 -8.70
N LYS A 152 -4.08 -13.31 -9.33
CA LYS A 152 -3.02 -14.21 -8.91
C LYS A 152 -2.53 -13.91 -7.49
N PHE A 153 -2.32 -12.63 -7.11
CA PHE A 153 -1.98 -12.24 -5.73
C PHE A 153 -3.04 -12.67 -4.73
N ILE A 154 -4.29 -12.38 -5.06
CA ILE A 154 -5.45 -12.67 -4.22
C ILE A 154 -5.55 -14.18 -4.02
N LEU A 155 -5.32 -14.96 -5.08
CA LEU A 155 -5.29 -16.41 -5.03
C LEU A 155 -4.19 -16.91 -4.07
N ILE A 156 -2.94 -16.44 -4.21
CA ILE A 156 -1.86 -16.92 -3.33
C ILE A 156 -2.01 -16.48 -1.86
N THR A 157 -2.68 -15.35 -1.62
CA THR A 157 -2.82 -14.75 -0.29
C THR A 157 -4.07 -15.23 0.46
N ILE A 158 -5.22 -15.33 -0.23
CA ILE A 158 -6.50 -15.66 0.40
C ILE A 158 -6.80 -17.15 0.25
N VAL A 159 -6.39 -17.79 -0.85
CA VAL A 159 -6.71 -19.20 -1.12
C VAL A 159 -5.57 -20.13 -0.70
N VAL A 160 -4.35 -19.87 -1.16
CA VAL A 160 -3.21 -20.78 -0.91
C VAL A 160 -2.73 -20.71 0.54
N TYR A 161 -2.51 -19.50 1.06
CA TYR A 161 -1.94 -19.32 2.40
C TYR A 161 -2.67 -20.07 3.53
N PRO A 162 -4.03 -20.04 3.64
CA PRO A 162 -4.74 -20.78 4.67
C PRO A 162 -4.61 -22.30 4.55
N LEU A 163 -4.31 -22.82 3.36
CA LEU A 163 -4.16 -24.26 3.08
C LEU A 163 -2.77 -24.80 3.43
N LEU A 164 -1.79 -23.93 3.66
CA LEU A 164 -0.42 -24.36 3.91
C LEU A 164 -0.24 -24.95 5.31
N PRO A 165 0.55 -26.04 5.44
CA PRO A 165 0.80 -26.68 6.72
C PRO A 165 1.63 -25.77 7.62
N ASP A 166 1.19 -25.65 8.88
CA ASP A 166 1.84 -24.86 9.93
C ASP A 166 2.75 -25.76 10.78
N LYS A 167 3.80 -26.28 10.16
CA LYS A 167 4.76 -27.18 10.81
C LYS A 167 6.17 -26.94 10.30
N ASP A 168 7.12 -26.93 11.22
CA ASP A 168 8.53 -26.87 10.90
C ASP A 168 9.03 -28.24 10.42
N PHE A 169 9.87 -28.25 9.39
CA PHE A 169 10.47 -29.46 8.83
C PHE A 169 11.86 -29.19 8.22
N GLY A 170 12.52 -30.28 7.83
CA GLY A 170 13.86 -30.27 7.23
C GLY A 170 15.00 -30.05 8.23
N PRO A 171 16.25 -30.02 7.76
CA PRO A 171 17.40 -29.84 8.65
C PRO A 171 17.32 -28.52 9.42
N PHE A 172 17.75 -28.55 10.69
CA PHE A 172 17.70 -27.41 11.61
C PHE A 172 16.28 -26.84 11.87
N ASN A 173 15.22 -27.61 11.56
CA ASN A 173 13.83 -27.12 11.54
C ASN A 173 13.74 -25.78 10.78
N ALA A 174 14.44 -25.70 9.65
CA ALA A 174 14.63 -24.46 8.94
C ALA A 174 13.37 -24.00 8.19
N PHE A 175 12.55 -24.94 7.73
CA PHE A 175 11.47 -24.65 6.80
C PHE A 175 10.12 -24.76 7.47
N ASN A 176 9.34 -23.69 7.41
CA ASN A 176 7.91 -23.68 7.70
C ASN A 176 7.21 -23.06 6.49
N LEU A 177 6.41 -23.87 5.78
CA LEU A 177 5.76 -23.43 4.54
C LEU A 177 4.88 -22.21 4.77
N LYS A 178 4.12 -22.20 5.86
CA LYS A 178 3.22 -21.12 6.19
C LYS A 178 3.98 -19.84 6.53
N ASP A 179 5.06 -19.91 7.31
CA ASP A 179 5.87 -18.73 7.64
C ASP A 179 6.66 -18.17 6.45
N ILE A 180 7.25 -19.04 5.63
CA ILE A 180 7.88 -18.64 4.36
C ILE A 180 6.85 -17.92 3.49
N TRP A 181 5.63 -18.45 3.40
CA TRP A 181 4.57 -17.83 2.60
C TRP A 181 4.05 -16.51 3.20
N LYS A 182 3.98 -16.36 4.52
CA LYS A 182 3.69 -15.06 5.17
C LYS A 182 4.69 -14.00 4.71
N VAL A 183 5.98 -14.35 4.72
CA VAL A 183 7.06 -13.45 4.29
C VAL A 183 6.92 -13.09 2.80
N VAL A 184 6.61 -14.07 1.94
CA VAL A 184 6.30 -13.81 0.52
C VAL A 184 5.16 -12.82 0.36
N ILE A 185 4.05 -13.01 1.09
CA ILE A 185 2.90 -12.10 1.04
C ILE A 185 3.30 -10.69 1.48
N ILE A 186 4.05 -10.56 2.58
CA ILE A 186 4.49 -9.26 3.11
C ILE A 186 5.29 -8.49 2.07
N VAL A 187 6.32 -9.11 1.50
CA VAL A 187 7.20 -8.44 0.52
C VAL A 187 6.44 -8.15 -0.77
N SER A 188 5.66 -9.12 -1.26
CA SER A 188 4.81 -8.93 -2.45
C SER A 188 3.79 -7.80 -2.25
N THR A 189 3.28 -7.60 -1.03
CA THR A 189 2.36 -6.49 -0.71
C THR A 189 3.08 -5.14 -0.82
N LEU A 190 4.29 -5.02 -0.26
CA LEU A 190 5.08 -3.80 -0.35
C LEU A 190 5.42 -3.46 -1.81
N ASP A 191 5.84 -4.45 -2.57
CA ASP A 191 6.14 -4.29 -3.99
C ASP A 191 4.88 -3.94 -4.79
N PHE A 192 3.75 -4.57 -4.49
CA PHE A 192 2.45 -4.26 -5.11
C PHE A 192 2.00 -2.83 -4.82
N ILE A 193 2.17 -2.34 -3.58
CA ILE A 193 1.89 -0.94 -3.24
C ILE A 193 2.78 0.00 -4.07
N GLY A 194 4.07 -0.31 -4.20
CA GLY A 194 4.99 0.44 -5.07
C GLY A 194 4.51 0.47 -6.52
N TYR A 195 4.09 -0.68 -7.06
CA TYR A 195 3.58 -0.81 -8.42
C TYR A 195 2.29 -0.01 -8.65
N VAL A 196 1.31 -0.13 -7.74
CA VAL A 196 0.04 0.61 -7.80
C VAL A 196 0.29 2.12 -7.74
N LEU A 197 1.22 2.58 -6.89
CA LEU A 197 1.61 3.99 -6.84
C LEU A 197 2.21 4.48 -8.16
N LEU A 198 2.95 3.62 -8.86
CA LEU A 198 3.57 3.95 -10.16
C LEU A 198 2.51 4.15 -11.23
N LYS A 199 1.58 3.21 -11.32
CA LYS A 199 0.45 3.26 -12.26
C LYS A 199 -0.48 4.43 -11.95
N TRP A 200 -0.68 4.75 -10.67
CA TRP A 200 -1.60 5.82 -10.28
C TRP A 200 -1.03 7.23 -10.55
N LYS A 201 0.25 7.49 -10.25
CA LYS A 201 0.85 8.83 -10.46
C LYS A 201 1.41 9.05 -11.87
N GLY A 202 1.70 7.97 -12.61
CA GLY A 202 2.40 8.01 -13.88
C GLY A 202 3.88 8.36 -13.70
N GLY A 203 4.78 7.62 -14.35
CA GLY A 203 6.24 7.80 -14.27
C GLY A 203 6.77 9.06 -14.98
N LYS A 204 6.13 10.22 -14.76
CA LYS A 204 6.40 11.46 -15.51
C LYS A 204 7.71 12.15 -15.15
N VAL A 205 8.32 11.80 -14.01
CA VAL A 205 9.60 12.38 -13.57
C VAL A 205 10.53 11.28 -13.03
N ILE A 206 11.81 11.30 -13.44
CA ILE A 206 12.82 10.29 -13.07
C ILE A 206 12.96 10.13 -11.54
N TRP A 207 12.92 11.21 -10.75
CA TRP A 207 13.01 11.10 -9.29
C TRP A 207 11.76 10.45 -8.66
N ILE A 208 10.56 10.68 -9.23
CA ILE A 208 9.33 9.98 -8.82
C ILE A 208 9.46 8.49 -9.13
N THR A 209 10.05 8.15 -10.28
CA THR A 209 10.34 6.76 -10.63
C THR A 209 11.39 6.16 -9.69
N GLY A 210 12.38 6.93 -9.26
CA GLY A 210 13.34 6.51 -8.24
C GLY A 210 12.67 6.19 -6.90
N VAL A 211 11.74 7.04 -6.46
CA VAL A 211 10.97 6.81 -5.23
C VAL A 211 10.07 5.60 -5.37
N ILE A 212 9.19 5.62 -6.36
CA ILE A 212 8.16 4.60 -6.50
C ILE A 212 8.74 3.27 -6.98
N GLY A 213 9.69 3.30 -7.92
CA GLY A 213 10.44 2.12 -8.33
C GLY A 213 11.34 1.60 -7.22
N GLY A 214 11.88 2.47 -6.36
CA GLY A 214 12.62 2.05 -5.17
C GLY A 214 11.76 1.30 -4.15
N LEU A 215 10.47 1.61 -4.08
CA LEU A 215 9.49 0.83 -3.30
C LEU A 215 9.24 -0.55 -3.89
N VAL A 216 9.51 -0.78 -5.18
CA VAL A 216 9.40 -2.09 -5.83
C VAL A 216 10.72 -2.84 -5.80
N SER A 217 11.78 -2.25 -6.37
CA SER A 217 13.11 -2.81 -6.40
C SER A 217 14.15 -1.71 -6.61
N SER A 218 14.84 -1.34 -5.53
CA SER A 218 15.97 -0.42 -5.60
C SER A 218 17.13 -0.96 -6.44
N THR A 219 17.25 -2.28 -6.61
CA THR A 219 18.24 -2.93 -7.49
C THR A 219 17.89 -2.71 -8.96
N ALA A 220 16.64 -2.98 -9.36
CA ALA A 220 16.19 -2.76 -10.74
C ALA A 220 16.30 -1.28 -11.13
N VAL A 221 15.90 -0.37 -10.24
CA VAL A 221 16.06 1.08 -10.45
C VAL A 221 17.53 1.47 -10.63
N SER A 222 18.44 0.94 -9.81
CA SER A 222 19.88 1.23 -9.92
C SER A 222 20.43 0.81 -11.28
N TYR A 223 20.04 -0.38 -11.76
CA TYR A 223 20.50 -0.92 -13.03
C TYR A 223 19.92 -0.16 -14.24
N GLU A 224 18.61 0.05 -14.27
CA GLU A 224 17.92 0.71 -15.39
C GLU A 224 18.33 2.18 -15.52
N LEU A 225 18.40 2.92 -14.42
CA LEU A 225 18.85 4.32 -14.44
C LEU A 225 20.35 4.44 -14.75
N ALA A 226 21.16 3.45 -14.37
CA ALA A 226 22.57 3.41 -14.78
C ALA A 226 22.70 3.30 -16.30
N LYS A 227 22.02 2.33 -16.93
CA LYS A 227 22.01 2.21 -18.41
C LYS A 227 21.54 3.49 -19.09
N LYS A 228 20.43 4.07 -18.63
CA LYS A 228 19.90 5.31 -19.20
C LYS A 228 20.87 6.48 -19.09
N SER A 229 21.65 6.59 -18.00
CA SER A 229 22.68 7.63 -17.86
C SER A 229 23.80 7.52 -18.91
N LYS A 230 24.08 6.29 -19.37
CA LYS A 230 25.09 6.03 -20.40
C LYS A 230 24.57 6.35 -21.80
N GLU A 231 23.30 6.04 -22.06
CA GLU A 231 22.63 6.37 -23.32
C GLU A 231 22.37 7.88 -23.47
N ILE A 232 21.98 8.55 -22.37
CA ILE A 232 21.60 9.96 -22.36
C ILE A 232 22.40 10.67 -21.26
N PRO A 233 23.60 11.21 -21.57
CA PRO A 233 24.44 11.85 -20.56
C PRO A 233 23.80 13.09 -19.90
N SER A 234 22.85 13.75 -20.56
CA SER A 234 22.18 14.95 -20.03
C SER A 234 21.25 14.68 -18.83
N ILE A 235 20.83 13.44 -18.58
CA ILE A 235 19.96 13.07 -17.46
C ILE A 235 20.74 12.46 -16.27
N THR A 236 22.07 12.62 -16.24
CA THR A 236 22.93 12.02 -15.20
C THR A 236 22.57 12.48 -13.80
N GLU A 237 22.22 13.75 -13.65
CA GLU A 237 21.83 14.32 -12.35
C GLU A 237 20.47 13.79 -11.91
N SER A 238 19.47 13.78 -12.80
CA SER A 238 18.15 13.20 -12.52
C SER A 238 18.24 11.71 -12.16
N THR A 239 19.08 10.94 -12.87
CA THR A 239 19.32 9.51 -12.58
C THR A 239 20.03 9.33 -11.24
N THR A 240 21.01 10.17 -10.90
CA THR A 240 21.65 10.18 -9.57
C THR A 240 20.59 10.36 -8.47
N VAL A 241 19.72 11.37 -8.60
CA VAL A 241 18.65 11.63 -7.62
C VAL A 241 17.69 10.44 -7.54
N GLY A 242 17.28 9.88 -8.68
CA GLY A 242 16.40 8.71 -8.71
C GLY A 242 16.97 7.50 -7.99
N ILE A 243 18.24 7.16 -8.24
CA ILE A 243 18.90 6.03 -7.58
C ILE A 243 19.10 6.29 -6.08
N ALA A 244 19.55 7.50 -5.70
CA ALA A 244 19.77 7.85 -4.31
C ALA A 244 18.46 7.81 -3.49
N LEU A 245 17.34 8.27 -4.06
CA LEU A 245 16.01 8.13 -3.45
C LEU A 245 15.58 6.65 -3.34
N ALA A 246 15.89 5.82 -4.34
CA ALA A 246 15.62 4.38 -4.26
C ALA A 246 16.40 3.71 -3.12
N TRP A 247 17.66 4.09 -2.90
CA TRP A 247 18.47 3.57 -1.79
C TRP A 247 18.00 4.11 -0.44
N ALA A 248 17.55 5.38 -0.36
CA ALA A 248 16.88 5.91 0.82
C ALA A 248 15.63 5.10 1.18
N ILE A 249 14.84 4.71 0.19
CA ILE A 249 13.63 3.89 0.40
C ILE A 249 13.95 2.48 0.83
N MET A 250 15.04 1.88 0.35
CA MET A 250 15.54 0.60 0.86
C MET A 250 15.75 0.66 2.37
N ASN A 251 16.37 1.74 2.90
CA ASN A 251 16.55 1.91 4.34
C ASN A 251 15.20 1.94 5.08
N ILE A 252 14.19 2.61 4.52
CA ILE A 252 12.84 2.62 5.07
C ILE A 252 12.19 1.24 5.01
N ARG A 253 12.35 0.49 3.91
CA ARG A 253 11.87 -0.90 3.77
C ARG A 253 12.43 -1.80 4.86
N VAL A 254 13.74 -1.72 5.14
CA VAL A 254 14.38 -2.50 6.21
C VAL A 254 13.73 -2.21 7.58
N LEU A 255 13.41 -0.95 7.87
CA LEU A 255 12.71 -0.57 9.11
C LEU A 255 11.28 -1.11 9.14
N VAL A 256 10.54 -1.00 8.04
CA VAL A 256 9.17 -1.55 7.94
C VAL A 256 9.18 -3.07 8.13
N LEU A 257 10.06 -3.79 7.43
CA LEU A 257 10.14 -5.25 7.50
C LEU A 257 10.55 -5.75 8.89
N SER A 258 11.55 -5.12 9.52
CA SER A 258 11.95 -5.48 10.88
C SER A 258 10.83 -5.24 11.90
N SER A 259 10.03 -4.19 11.71
CA SER A 259 8.98 -3.79 12.66
C SER A 259 7.84 -4.80 12.77
N LEU A 260 7.65 -5.62 11.72
CA LEU A 260 6.64 -6.68 11.70
C LEU A 260 6.96 -7.83 12.67
N PHE A 261 8.22 -7.97 13.09
CA PHE A 261 8.67 -9.10 13.91
C PHE A 261 9.29 -8.68 15.24
N SER A 262 10.06 -7.58 15.28
CA SER A 262 10.70 -7.11 16.52
C SER A 262 10.82 -5.58 16.57
N TYR A 263 10.03 -4.96 17.46
CA TYR A 263 10.08 -3.51 17.70
C TYR A 263 11.45 -3.05 18.22
N GLU A 264 12.09 -3.84 19.08
CA GLU A 264 13.38 -3.51 19.68
C GLU A 264 14.51 -3.51 18.64
N LEU A 265 14.51 -4.50 17.73
CA LEU A 265 15.41 -4.54 16.59
C LEU A 265 15.23 -3.32 15.68
N THR A 266 13.98 -2.98 15.35
CA THR A 266 13.67 -1.80 14.53
C THR A 266 14.16 -0.52 15.18
N LYS A 267 13.95 -0.35 16.50
CA LYS A 267 14.40 0.84 17.22
C LYS A 267 15.92 1.01 17.13
N SER A 268 16.68 -0.07 17.27
CA SER A 268 18.13 -0.06 17.16
C SER A 268 18.62 0.20 15.72
N LEU A 269 17.92 -0.32 14.71
CA LEU A 269 18.21 -0.05 13.30
C LEU A 269 17.77 1.34 12.83
N ALA A 270 16.77 1.94 13.50
CA ALA A 270 16.20 3.23 13.10
C ALA A 270 17.26 4.33 13.05
N ILE A 271 18.16 4.38 14.03
CA ILE A 271 19.17 5.42 14.11
C ILE A 271 20.12 5.40 12.88
N PRO A 272 20.87 4.31 12.60
CA PRO A 272 21.78 4.29 11.45
C PRO A 272 21.05 4.50 10.11
N LEU A 273 19.88 3.89 9.93
CA LEU A 273 19.16 3.92 8.66
C LEU A 273 18.47 5.27 8.39
N LEU A 274 17.89 5.90 9.42
CA LEU A 274 17.29 7.22 9.27
C LEU A 274 18.34 8.32 9.13
N ILE A 275 19.48 8.24 9.84
CA ILE A 275 20.58 9.20 9.66
C ILE A 275 21.12 9.11 8.23
N THR A 276 21.37 7.89 7.73
CA THR A 276 21.81 7.67 6.34
C THR A 276 20.82 8.28 5.35
N THR A 277 19.52 8.00 5.55
CA THR A 277 18.44 8.52 4.71
C THR A 277 18.37 10.05 4.75
N LEU A 278 18.49 10.65 5.93
CA LEU A 278 18.48 12.10 6.10
C LEU A 278 19.67 12.75 5.37
N ILE A 279 20.87 12.17 5.50
CA ILE A 279 22.06 12.67 4.80
C ILE A 279 21.89 12.54 3.28
N TYR A 280 21.30 11.45 2.78
CA TYR A 280 20.97 11.32 1.36
C TYR A 280 20.05 12.45 0.90
N LEU A 281 18.98 12.73 1.64
CA LEU A 281 18.04 13.81 1.33
C LEU A 281 18.72 15.19 1.39
N VAL A 282 19.61 15.44 2.35
CA VAL A 282 20.39 16.68 2.43
C VAL A 282 21.32 16.83 1.23
N ILE A 283 22.03 15.77 0.84
CA ILE A 283 22.91 15.80 -0.35
C ILE A 283 22.07 16.08 -1.61
N ILE A 284 20.94 15.41 -1.75
CA ILE A 284 20.00 15.61 -2.87
C ILE A 284 19.53 17.06 -2.92
N PHE A 285 19.08 17.60 -1.79
CA PHE A 285 18.58 18.97 -1.69
C PHE A 285 19.66 20.01 -1.97
N VAL A 286 20.88 19.85 -1.43
CA VAL A 286 21.94 20.85 -1.59
C VAL A 286 22.54 20.83 -3.00
N LYS A 287 22.77 19.63 -3.58
CA LYS A 287 23.47 19.49 -4.86
C LYS A 287 22.56 19.43 -6.09
N TYR A 288 21.32 18.98 -5.92
CA TYR A 288 20.43 18.66 -7.04
C TYR A 288 19.05 19.32 -6.89
N LYS A 289 18.93 20.43 -6.15
CA LYS A 289 17.67 21.18 -6.02
C LYS A 289 17.04 21.57 -7.36
N ASP A 290 17.86 21.87 -8.36
CA ASP A 290 17.41 22.40 -9.64
C ASP A 290 16.73 21.32 -10.50
N GLU A 291 17.02 20.04 -10.25
CA GLU A 291 16.34 18.88 -10.83
C GLU A 291 14.87 18.76 -10.40
N PHE A 292 14.50 19.38 -9.28
CA PHE A 292 13.11 19.45 -8.82
C PHE A 292 12.32 20.60 -9.46
N ILE A 293 13.02 21.59 -10.06
CA ILE A 293 12.45 22.87 -10.47
C ILE A 293 12.33 22.97 -12.01
N TYR A 294 13.12 22.23 -12.82
CA TYR A 294 13.08 22.30 -14.29
C TYR A 294 13.46 20.99 -15.02
N LYS A 295 12.53 20.38 -15.79
CA LYS A 295 12.50 20.34 -17.29
C LYS A 295 11.43 19.36 -17.79
N LYS A 296 10.54 19.89 -18.63
CA LYS A 296 9.36 19.24 -19.23
C LYS A 296 9.67 18.45 -20.51
N GLU A 297 10.94 18.20 -20.83
CA GLU A 297 11.33 17.70 -22.15
C GLU A 297 11.80 16.24 -22.10
N THR A 298 11.02 15.40 -22.79
CA THR A 298 11.38 14.06 -23.28
C THR A 298 11.87 13.07 -22.22
N GLN A 299 10.96 12.62 -21.36
CA GLN A 299 11.18 11.41 -20.58
C GLN A 299 10.27 10.31 -21.14
N LYS A 300 10.88 9.39 -21.91
CA LYS A 300 10.24 8.10 -22.18
C LYS A 300 9.94 7.47 -20.82
N GLU A 301 8.66 7.15 -20.59
CA GLU A 301 8.20 6.42 -19.41
C GLU A 301 9.17 5.27 -19.13
N ILE A 302 9.67 5.21 -17.91
CA ILE A 302 10.38 4.01 -17.45
C ILE A 302 9.26 2.99 -17.25
N ASN A 303 9.08 2.12 -18.24
CA ASN A 303 8.31 0.90 -18.05
C ASN A 303 9.11 0.03 -17.09
N ILE A 304 8.86 0.21 -15.80
CA ILE A 304 9.16 -0.82 -14.81
C ILE A 304 8.19 -1.94 -15.17
N GLU A 305 8.72 -3.04 -15.71
CA GLU A 305 7.95 -4.26 -15.95
C GLU A 305 7.15 -4.59 -14.70
N ASN A 306 5.95 -5.13 -14.89
CA ASN A 306 5.11 -5.51 -13.77
C ASN A 306 5.90 -6.51 -12.89
N PRO A 307 6.37 -6.10 -11.70
CA PRO A 307 7.15 -6.99 -10.82
C PRO A 307 6.28 -8.13 -10.29
N TYR A 308 4.97 -7.96 -10.42
CA TYR A 308 3.92 -8.78 -9.87
C TYR A 308 3.58 -9.94 -10.81
N ASP A 309 4.53 -10.85 -11.01
CA ASP A 309 4.18 -12.20 -11.42
C ASP A 309 4.21 -13.11 -10.20
N ILE A 310 3.30 -14.09 -10.16
CA ILE A 310 3.35 -15.20 -9.19
C ILE A 310 4.74 -15.82 -9.17
N TRP A 311 5.38 -15.86 -10.34
CA TRP A 311 6.73 -16.37 -10.47
C TRP A 311 7.73 -15.59 -9.62
N SER A 312 7.70 -14.26 -9.64
CA SER A 312 8.57 -13.41 -8.80
C SER A 312 8.34 -13.66 -7.31
N ALA A 313 7.08 -13.80 -6.88
CA ALA A 313 6.73 -14.09 -5.49
C ALA A 313 7.23 -15.47 -5.03
N ILE A 314 7.08 -16.49 -5.88
CA ILE A 314 7.59 -17.85 -5.62
C ILE A 314 9.12 -17.84 -5.59
N GLN A 315 9.78 -17.18 -6.55
CA GLN A 315 11.23 -17.04 -6.58
C GLN A 315 11.75 -16.38 -5.30
N PHE A 316 11.10 -15.30 -4.85
CA PHE A 316 11.43 -14.65 -3.58
C PHE A 316 11.26 -15.62 -2.40
N GLY A 317 10.17 -16.39 -2.36
CA GLY A 317 9.94 -17.39 -1.32
C GLY A 317 11.02 -18.46 -1.27
N ILE A 318 11.49 -18.92 -2.43
CA ILE A 318 12.61 -19.86 -2.53
C ILE A 318 13.90 -19.22 -2.04
N ILE A 319 14.22 -17.99 -2.48
CA ILE A 319 15.41 -17.26 -2.03
C ILE A 319 15.37 -17.08 -0.51
N TYR A 320 14.24 -16.65 0.04
CA TYR A 320 14.06 -16.49 1.48
C TYR A 320 14.27 -17.82 2.23
N ALA A 321 13.68 -18.92 1.74
CA ALA A 321 13.85 -20.23 2.34
C ALA A 321 15.33 -20.68 2.32
N VAL A 322 16.05 -20.44 1.21
CA VAL A 322 17.48 -20.72 1.09
C VAL A 322 18.29 -19.87 2.06
N VAL A 323 18.01 -18.57 2.14
CA VAL A 323 18.69 -17.64 3.06
C VAL A 323 18.47 -18.08 4.51
N LEU A 324 17.22 -18.39 4.89
CA LEU A 324 16.87 -18.88 6.22
C LEU A 324 17.61 -20.18 6.57
N PHE A 325 17.67 -21.12 5.63
CA PHE A 325 18.43 -22.36 5.77
C PHE A 325 19.92 -22.10 5.94
N VAL A 326 20.52 -21.27 5.08
CA VAL A 326 21.95 -20.94 5.12
C VAL A 326 22.30 -20.27 6.46
N ILE A 327 21.48 -19.35 6.95
CA ILE A 327 21.71 -18.70 8.25
C ILE A 327 21.65 -19.71 9.39
N LYS A 328 20.63 -20.57 9.43
CA LYS A 328 20.51 -21.62 10.45
C LYS A 328 21.68 -22.61 10.38
N ALA A 329 22.09 -23.01 9.19
CA ALA A 329 23.23 -23.91 8.97
C ALA A 329 24.56 -23.27 9.39
N LEU A 330 24.85 -22.05 8.93
CA LEU A 330 26.07 -21.33 9.30
C LEU A 330 26.11 -21.04 10.80
N LYS A 331 24.98 -20.70 11.42
CA LYS A 331 24.87 -20.57 12.87
C LYS A 331 25.22 -21.87 13.60
N PHE A 332 24.76 -23.01 13.09
CA PHE A 332 25.05 -24.31 13.68
C PHE A 332 26.53 -24.69 13.57
N TYR A 333 27.17 -24.46 12.42
CA TYR A 333 28.55 -24.89 12.19
C TYR A 333 29.62 -23.93 12.72
N ILE A 334 29.39 -22.61 12.60
CA ILE A 334 30.42 -21.59 12.89
C ILE A 334 29.88 -20.45 13.78
N GLY A 335 28.76 -20.68 14.46
CA GLY A 335 28.22 -19.76 15.47
C GLY A 335 27.76 -18.41 14.90
N SER A 336 27.87 -17.36 15.71
CA SER A 336 27.43 -15.99 15.35
C SER A 336 28.17 -15.43 14.12
N THR A 337 29.45 -15.78 13.93
CA THR A 337 30.22 -15.40 12.74
C THR A 337 29.58 -15.89 11.45
N GLY A 338 28.98 -17.08 11.49
CA GLY A 338 28.23 -17.62 10.35
C GLY A 338 27.04 -16.78 9.93
N ILE A 339 26.39 -16.14 10.90
CA ILE A 339 25.27 -15.24 10.63
C ILE A 339 25.78 -14.02 9.85
N TYR A 340 26.92 -13.43 10.23
CA TYR A 340 27.49 -12.27 9.53
C TYR A 340 27.92 -12.59 8.09
N ILE A 341 28.53 -13.76 7.86
CA ILE A 341 28.88 -14.22 6.50
C ILE A 341 27.60 -14.44 5.69
N GLY A 342 26.62 -15.12 6.27
CA GLY A 342 25.30 -15.33 5.65
C GLY A 342 24.62 -14.01 5.30
N SER A 343 24.69 -13.01 6.18
CA SER A 343 24.17 -11.67 5.93
C SER A 343 24.87 -10.96 4.79
N PHE A 344 26.19 -11.04 4.72
CA PHE A 344 26.96 -10.45 3.62
C PHE A 344 26.56 -11.07 2.27
N ILE A 345 26.51 -12.41 2.20
CA ILE A 345 26.16 -13.14 0.96
C ILE A 345 24.71 -12.86 0.57
N SER A 346 23.77 -12.97 1.52
CA SER A 346 22.36 -12.70 1.24
C SER A 346 22.13 -11.26 0.80
N GLY A 347 22.84 -10.31 1.40
CA GLY A 347 22.76 -8.90 1.04
C GLY A 347 23.13 -8.64 -0.42
N VAL A 348 23.98 -9.45 -1.06
CA VAL A 348 24.26 -9.31 -2.51
C VAL A 348 23.00 -9.51 -3.35
N ILE A 349 22.14 -10.45 -2.95
CA ILE A 349 20.89 -10.77 -3.64
C ILE A 349 19.83 -9.73 -3.27
N ASP A 350 19.46 -9.68 -1.99
CA ASP A 350 18.47 -8.76 -1.46
C ASP A 350 18.60 -8.62 0.07
N VAL A 351 18.34 -7.42 0.59
CA VAL A 351 18.37 -7.13 2.04
C VAL A 351 17.07 -7.58 2.72
N ASP A 352 15.98 -7.71 1.99
CA ASP A 352 14.66 -7.99 2.57
C ASP A 352 14.60 -9.40 3.18
N ALA A 353 15.11 -10.40 2.46
CA ALA A 353 15.11 -11.79 2.93
C ALA A 353 15.90 -11.97 4.23
N ILE A 354 17.11 -11.39 4.30
CA ILE A 354 17.95 -11.44 5.50
C ILE A 354 17.38 -10.61 6.64
N THR A 355 16.79 -9.45 6.35
CA THR A 355 16.11 -8.62 7.36
C THR A 355 14.98 -9.41 8.02
N LEU A 356 14.12 -10.03 7.22
CA LEU A 356 13.00 -10.84 7.73
C LEU A 356 13.48 -12.06 8.50
N SER A 357 14.51 -12.76 8.00
CA SER A 357 15.05 -13.94 8.66
C SER A 357 15.66 -13.61 10.02
N LEU A 358 16.47 -12.54 10.12
CA LEU A 358 17.07 -12.13 11.39
C LEU A 358 16.05 -11.52 12.34
N SER A 359 15.05 -10.80 11.83
CA SER A 359 13.98 -10.26 12.67
C SER A 359 13.11 -11.37 13.27
N GLN A 360 12.79 -12.42 12.51
CA GLN A 360 12.13 -13.62 13.01
C GLN A 360 13.00 -14.33 14.06
N MET A 361 14.31 -14.45 13.83
CA MET A 361 15.22 -15.07 14.81
C MET A 361 15.27 -14.30 16.15
N VAL A 362 15.20 -12.96 16.12
CA VAL A 362 15.11 -12.13 17.33
C VAL A 362 13.75 -12.30 18.02
N LYS A 363 12.66 -12.41 17.24
CA LYS A 363 11.32 -12.69 17.78
C LYS A 363 11.30 -14.04 18.52
N ASP A 364 11.94 -15.06 17.96
CA ASP A 364 11.99 -16.40 18.56
C ASP A 364 12.93 -16.45 19.77
N ASN A 365 14.04 -15.71 19.73
CA ASN A 365 14.94 -15.56 20.87
C ASN A 365 15.60 -14.17 20.90
N PRO A 366 15.20 -13.29 21.83
CA PRO A 366 15.73 -11.94 21.96
C PRO A 366 17.25 -11.84 22.18
N SER A 367 17.92 -12.91 22.63
CA SER A 367 19.38 -12.91 22.81
C SER A 367 20.15 -12.69 21.50
N PHE A 368 19.51 -12.84 20.35
CA PHE A 368 20.12 -12.60 19.03
C PHE A 368 20.02 -11.14 18.58
N LEU A 369 19.49 -10.22 19.39
CA LEU A 369 19.27 -8.81 19.01
C LEU A 369 20.54 -8.16 18.42
N GLU A 370 21.67 -8.20 19.14
CA GLU A 370 22.93 -7.59 18.71
C GLU A 370 23.46 -8.18 17.39
N ILE A 371 23.40 -9.52 17.28
CA ILE A 371 23.83 -10.26 16.09
C ILE A 371 22.94 -9.89 14.89
N ALA A 372 21.63 -9.73 15.11
CA ALA A 372 20.69 -9.35 14.07
C ALA A 372 20.92 -7.91 13.60
N ILE A 373 21.19 -6.96 14.51
CA ILE A 373 21.54 -5.58 14.16
C ILE A 373 22.78 -5.57 13.25
N LYS A 374 23.87 -6.21 13.69
CA LYS A 374 25.13 -6.27 12.93
C LYS A 374 24.93 -6.97 11.58
N GLY A 375 24.23 -8.11 11.57
CA GLY A 375 23.94 -8.86 10.35
C GLY A 375 23.15 -8.03 9.33
N ILE A 376 22.08 -7.36 9.75
CA ILE A 376 21.27 -6.53 8.84
C ILE A 376 22.08 -5.36 8.29
N LEU A 377 22.88 -4.67 9.13
CA LEU A 377 23.73 -3.58 8.66
C LEU A 377 24.82 -4.06 7.68
N ILE A 378 25.41 -5.24 7.91
CA ILE A 378 26.35 -5.87 6.97
C ILE A 378 25.66 -6.16 5.63
N ALA A 379 24.44 -6.68 5.66
CA ALA A 379 23.67 -6.94 4.45
C ALA A 379 23.34 -5.65 3.67
N VAL A 380 22.94 -4.58 4.37
CA VAL A 380 22.69 -3.25 3.79
C VAL A 380 23.94 -2.71 3.09
N ILE A 381 25.10 -2.82 3.73
CA ILE A 381 26.39 -2.42 3.13
C ILE A 381 26.68 -3.28 1.89
N SER A 382 26.63 -4.60 2.02
CA SER A 382 26.89 -5.56 0.92
C SER A 382 26.02 -5.28 -0.30
N ASN A 383 24.72 -5.08 -0.09
CA ASN A 383 23.76 -4.78 -1.14
C ASN A 383 24.07 -3.45 -1.84
N SER A 384 24.45 -2.43 -1.07
CA SER A 384 24.82 -1.11 -1.61
C SER A 384 26.09 -1.17 -2.45
N PHE A 385 27.09 -1.95 -2.03
CA PHE A 385 28.30 -2.21 -2.83
C PHE A 385 27.97 -2.91 -4.15
N PHE A 386 27.10 -3.92 -4.11
CA PHE A 386 26.72 -4.65 -5.33
C PHE A 386 25.94 -3.76 -6.31
N LYS A 387 24.99 -2.95 -5.82
CA LYS A 387 24.29 -1.93 -6.62
C LYS A 387 25.25 -0.90 -7.21
N TYR A 388 26.23 -0.46 -6.43
CA TYR A 388 27.30 0.40 -6.95
C TYR A 388 28.09 -0.27 -8.07
N GLY A 389 28.36 -1.57 -7.97
CA GLY A 389 28.98 -2.36 -9.03
C GLY A 389 28.22 -2.28 -10.35
N TYR A 390 26.88 -2.41 -10.33
CA TYR A 390 26.05 -2.22 -11.52
C TYR A 390 26.16 -0.79 -12.09
N ILE A 391 26.12 0.22 -11.22
CA ILE A 391 26.24 1.62 -11.63
C ILE A 391 27.60 1.88 -12.26
N PHE A 392 28.67 1.33 -11.68
CA PHE A 392 30.02 1.44 -12.19
C PHE A 392 30.20 0.78 -13.56
N ALA A 393 29.60 -0.40 -13.76
CA ALA A 393 29.72 -1.16 -15.00
C ALA A 393 28.84 -0.63 -16.14
N PHE A 394 27.61 -0.24 -15.85
CA PHE A 394 26.59 0.09 -16.84
C PHE A 394 26.29 1.60 -16.95
N GLY A 395 26.68 2.39 -15.95
CA GLY A 395 26.51 3.84 -15.93
C GLY A 395 27.64 4.62 -16.58
N ASN A 396 27.44 5.93 -16.71
CA ASN A 396 28.52 6.83 -17.10
C ASN A 396 29.42 7.18 -15.89
N LYS A 397 30.64 7.68 -16.17
CA LYS A 397 31.64 7.97 -15.12
C LYS A 397 31.15 8.99 -14.08
N THR A 398 30.35 9.97 -14.51
CA THR A 398 29.83 11.02 -13.63
C THR A 398 28.81 10.45 -12.65
N LEU A 399 27.91 9.58 -13.11
CA LEU A 399 26.96 8.87 -12.24
C LEU A 399 27.70 8.04 -11.20
N SER A 400 28.70 7.25 -11.61
CA SER A 400 29.50 6.42 -10.71
C SER A 400 30.27 7.25 -9.67
N LYS A 401 30.75 8.44 -10.03
CA LYS A 401 31.40 9.36 -9.08
C LYS A 401 30.39 9.95 -8.10
N ASN A 402 29.20 10.32 -8.55
CA ASN A 402 28.14 10.85 -7.70
C ASN A 402 27.65 9.78 -6.71
N MET A 403 27.37 8.58 -7.20
CA MET A 403 26.87 7.47 -6.38
C MET A 403 27.89 6.93 -5.38
N LEU A 404 29.19 7.17 -5.61
CA LEU A 404 30.24 6.83 -4.65
C LEU A 404 30.05 7.59 -3.32
N ILE A 405 29.56 8.83 -3.36
CA ILE A 405 29.28 9.63 -2.16
C ILE A 405 28.19 8.96 -1.32
N PHE A 406 27.12 8.48 -1.96
CA PHE A 406 26.03 7.80 -1.27
C PHE A 406 26.51 6.46 -0.68
N LEU A 407 27.34 5.72 -1.42
CA LEU A 407 27.95 4.48 -0.95
C LEU A 407 28.87 4.72 0.27
N THR A 408 29.70 5.76 0.26
CA THR A 408 30.59 6.05 1.39
C THR A 408 29.80 6.46 2.62
N VAL A 409 28.76 7.28 2.47
CA VAL A 409 27.87 7.67 3.57
C VAL A 409 27.24 6.45 4.26
N ILE A 410 26.60 5.54 3.50
CA ILE A 410 25.95 4.36 4.10
C ILE A 410 26.97 3.41 4.73
N THR A 411 28.15 3.25 4.12
CA THR A 411 29.22 2.40 4.64
C THR A 411 29.80 2.95 5.94
N ILE A 412 30.06 4.26 6.02
CA ILE A 412 30.61 4.90 7.22
C ILE A 412 29.61 4.83 8.37
N ILE A 413 28.35 5.17 8.12
CA ILE A 413 27.31 5.19 9.17
C ILE A 413 27.03 3.77 9.64
N CYS A 414 26.68 2.86 8.74
CA CYS A 414 26.38 1.48 9.13
C CYS A 414 27.62 0.80 9.74
N GLY A 415 28.82 1.05 9.20
CA GLY A 415 30.08 0.53 9.73
C GLY A 415 30.39 1.03 11.15
N PHE A 416 30.17 2.32 11.42
CA PHE A 416 30.28 2.88 12.77
C PHE A 416 29.33 2.15 13.73
N PHE A 417 28.06 2.02 13.37
CA PHE A 417 27.09 1.33 14.23
C PHE A 417 27.40 -0.16 14.41
N ILE A 418 27.98 -0.85 13.43
CA ILE A 418 28.43 -2.24 13.59
C ILE A 418 29.53 -2.36 14.65
N ILE A 419 30.40 -1.36 14.80
CA ILE A 419 31.53 -1.39 15.75
C ILE A 419 31.07 -1.04 17.17
N PHE A 420 30.08 -0.15 17.32
CA PHE A 420 29.65 0.41 18.61
C PHE A 420 28.35 -0.16 19.19
N VAL A 421 27.64 -1.00 18.42
CA VAL A 421 26.59 -1.91 18.92
C VAL A 421 27.26 -3.15 19.46
#